data_AF-A0A966H1U6-F1
#
_entry.id   AF-A0A966H1U6-F1
#
_cell.length_a   1.000
_cell.length_b   1.000
_cell.length_c   1.000
_cell.angle_alpha   90.00
_cell.angle_beta   90.00
_cell.angle_gamma   90.00
#
_symmetry.space_group_name_H-M   'P 1'
#
loop_
_entity.id
_entity.type
_entity.pdbx_description
1 polymer ?
#
loop_
_entity_poly.entity_id
_entity_poly.type
_entity_poly.pdbx_seq_one_letter_code
_entity_poly.pdbx_strand_id
1 'polypeptide(L)'
;MRVLLLFLLSCSSPLWPYAQTTPAHTWEITGKDPTGNKGFILLIQSYSSETVVLVKRIDSVRQHALQHDPLYIEYRTGIKNASSLDEVNVLAAQLGEVVETYTVYSIDTLTCTPDWSVKLNNLAETTAQAADAVLKGSNDLAGAVKSKTAFHFRYWQGRKRKKDLYVPDPKSSSPLLYQLITQTLDAYLQARDGKGILNDEQRLGY
;
A
#
# COMPACT_ATOMS: atom_id res chain seq x y z
N MET A 1 -43.54 -8.49 33.13
CA MET A 1 -43.35 -7.06 32.79
C MET A 1 -42.15 -6.53 33.58
N ARG A 2 -41.29 -5.73 32.92
CA ARG A 2 -40.07 -5.05 33.42
C ARG A 2 -38.76 -5.85 33.43
N VAL A 3 -38.26 -6.16 32.24
CA VAL A 3 -36.81 -6.16 31.95
C VAL A 3 -36.63 -5.49 30.59
N LEU A 4 -36.64 -4.16 30.57
CA LEU A 4 -36.43 -3.38 29.35
C LEU A 4 -35.80 -2.05 29.72
N LEU A 5 -34.55 -2.12 30.19
CA LEU A 5 -33.73 -0.96 30.52
C LEU A 5 -32.27 -1.40 30.66
N LEU A 6 -31.65 -1.88 29.59
CA LEU A 6 -30.20 -2.16 29.56
C LEU A 6 -29.63 -2.42 28.14
N PHE A 7 -30.13 -1.74 27.10
CA PHE A 7 -29.64 -1.96 25.72
C PHE A 7 -29.53 -0.71 24.84
N LEU A 8 -29.29 0.47 25.42
CA LEU A 8 -29.11 1.72 24.65
C LEU A 8 -27.88 2.56 25.07
N LEU A 9 -26.83 1.93 25.59
CA LEU A 9 -25.60 2.62 26.02
C LEU A 9 -24.30 2.06 25.44
N SER A 10 -24.33 1.30 24.35
CA SER A 10 -23.13 0.67 23.77
C SER A 10 -22.79 1.08 22.32
N CYS A 11 -23.29 2.23 21.84
CA CYS A 11 -22.90 2.77 20.52
C CYS A 11 -22.19 4.13 20.59
N SER A 12 -21.55 4.45 21.69
CA SER A 12 -20.60 5.57 21.78
C SER A 12 -19.18 5.03 21.89
N SER A 13 -18.72 4.38 20.81
CA SER A 13 -17.29 4.37 20.53
C SER A 13 -16.83 5.83 20.52
N PRO A 14 -15.83 6.24 21.32
CA PRO A 14 -15.28 7.58 21.21
C PRO A 14 -14.61 7.67 19.83
N LEU A 15 -15.33 8.21 18.86
CA LEU A 15 -14.75 8.78 17.66
C LEU A 15 -13.81 9.87 18.17
N TRP A 16 -12.52 9.56 18.23
CA TRP A 16 -11.49 10.53 18.51
C TRP A 16 -11.72 11.76 17.63
N PRO A 17 -11.56 12.98 18.17
CA PRO A 17 -11.91 14.21 17.48
C PRO A 17 -10.78 14.58 16.50
N TYR A 18 -10.44 13.70 15.56
CA TYR A 18 -9.83 14.16 14.32
C TYR A 18 -10.99 14.70 13.48
N ALA A 19 -11.27 15.99 13.64
CA ALA A 19 -12.01 16.73 12.63
C ALA A 19 -11.42 16.33 11.27
N GLN A 20 -12.29 15.89 10.36
CA GLN A 20 -12.00 15.31 9.03
C GLN A 20 -11.20 16.26 8.13
N THR A 21 -9.97 16.58 8.50
CA THR A 21 -9.05 17.30 7.63
C THR A 21 -8.62 16.33 6.56
N THR A 22 -8.86 16.70 5.30
CA THR A 22 -8.35 15.90 4.18
C THR A 22 -6.84 16.14 4.12
N PRO A 23 -6.00 15.10 4.04
CA PRO A 23 -4.56 15.30 3.85
C PRO A 23 -4.29 16.20 2.65
N ALA A 24 -3.30 17.09 2.77
CA ALA A 24 -2.83 17.89 1.64
C ALA A 24 -2.29 16.98 0.53
N HIS A 25 -1.54 15.95 0.94
CA HIS A 25 -0.98 14.93 0.06
C HIS A 25 -1.18 13.54 0.66
N THR A 26 -1.58 12.59 -0.18
CA THR A 26 -1.61 11.17 0.17
C THR A 26 -0.81 10.39 -0.86
N TRP A 27 0.15 9.60 -0.40
CA TRP A 27 0.90 8.66 -1.21
C TRP A 27 0.57 7.24 -0.77
N GLU A 28 0.14 6.39 -1.69
CA GLU A 28 0.01 4.96 -1.49
C GLU A 28 1.02 4.26 -2.38
N ILE A 29 1.92 3.50 -1.76
CA ILE A 29 3.03 2.84 -2.42
C ILE A 29 2.96 1.36 -2.09
N THR A 30 2.70 0.54 -3.11
CA THR A 30 2.72 -0.90 -2.96
C THR A 30 3.98 -1.47 -3.58
N GLY A 31 4.78 -2.18 -2.77
CA GLY A 31 5.93 -2.95 -3.24
C GLY A 31 5.66 -4.44 -3.05
N LYS A 32 5.92 -5.26 -4.07
CA LYS A 32 5.84 -6.73 -3.98
C LYS A 32 7.15 -7.34 -4.45
N ASP A 33 7.52 -8.47 -3.86
CA ASP A 33 8.62 -9.29 -4.36
C ASP A 33 8.29 -9.89 -5.76
N PRO A 34 9.30 -10.39 -6.49
CA PRO A 34 9.13 -11.06 -7.79
C PRO A 34 8.10 -12.18 -7.85
N THR A 35 7.82 -12.79 -6.70
CA THR A 35 6.92 -13.94 -6.59
C THR A 35 5.51 -13.52 -6.14
N GLY A 36 5.31 -12.25 -5.79
CA GLY A 36 4.08 -11.69 -5.23
C GLY A 36 3.76 -12.15 -3.81
N ASN A 37 4.64 -12.88 -3.14
CA ASN A 37 4.35 -13.56 -1.87
C ASN A 37 4.61 -12.68 -0.64
N LYS A 38 5.60 -11.79 -0.71
CA LYS A 38 5.91 -10.80 0.30
C LYS A 38 5.88 -9.40 -0.31
N GLY A 39 5.62 -8.42 0.54
CA GLY A 39 5.51 -7.03 0.10
C GLY A 39 5.07 -6.11 1.21
N PHE A 40 4.82 -4.86 0.84
CA PHE A 40 4.35 -3.84 1.73
C PHE A 40 3.43 -2.87 0.99
N ILE A 41 2.60 -2.19 1.78
CA ILE A 41 1.86 -0.99 1.37
C ILE A 41 2.26 0.11 2.35
N LEU A 42 2.82 1.21 1.83
CA LEU A 42 3.07 2.43 2.57
C LEU A 42 1.98 3.44 2.23
N LEU A 43 1.27 3.93 3.25
CA LEU A 43 0.39 5.08 3.12
C LEU A 43 1.02 6.25 3.86
N ILE A 44 1.38 7.31 3.15
CA ILE A 44 1.96 8.53 3.71
C ILE A 44 0.92 9.64 3.55
N GLN A 45 0.40 10.14 4.67
CA GLN A 45 -0.61 11.19 4.71
C GLN A 45 -0.01 12.45 5.33
N SER A 46 0.11 13.48 4.51
CA SER A 46 0.64 14.79 4.91
C SER A 46 -0.49 15.74 5.25
N TYR A 47 -0.49 16.21 6.49
CA TYR A 47 -1.34 17.27 7.00
C TYR A 47 -0.52 18.55 7.21
N SER A 48 -1.18 19.66 7.52
CA SER A 48 -0.51 20.97 7.69
C SER A 48 0.57 20.97 8.77
N SER A 49 0.42 20.15 9.81
CA SER A 49 1.31 20.12 10.98
C SER A 49 1.89 18.74 11.28
N GLU A 50 1.47 17.70 10.56
CA GLU A 50 1.89 16.32 10.84
C GLU A 50 1.96 15.46 9.59
N THR A 51 2.72 14.37 9.68
CA THR A 51 2.68 13.25 8.74
C THR A 51 2.28 11.99 9.49
N VAL A 52 1.28 11.28 8.97
CA VAL A 52 0.92 9.94 9.43
C VAL A 52 1.42 8.93 8.40
N VAL A 53 2.13 7.91 8.87
CA VAL A 53 2.58 6.80 8.02
C VAL A 53 1.91 5.52 8.48
N LEU A 54 1.19 4.86 7.57
CA LEU A 54 0.70 3.49 7.77
C LEU A 54 1.55 2.54 6.96
N VAL A 55 1.99 1.47 7.60
CA VAL A 55 2.71 0.39 6.95
C VAL A 55 1.88 -0.89 7.10
N LYS A 56 1.40 -1.41 5.98
CA LYS A 56 0.74 -2.72 5.91
C LYS A 56 1.69 -3.71 5.27
N ARG A 57 2.19 -4.68 6.04
CA ARG A 57 3.11 -5.72 5.57
C ARG A 57 2.32 -6.92 5.07
N ILE A 58 2.83 -7.56 4.02
CA ILE A 58 2.34 -8.86 3.56
C ILE A 58 3.27 -9.92 4.14
N ASP A 59 2.84 -10.58 5.22
CA ASP A 59 3.69 -11.56 5.91
C ASP A 59 3.64 -12.93 5.21
N SER A 60 2.46 -13.35 4.76
CA SER A 60 2.28 -14.55 3.95
C SER A 60 0.91 -14.57 3.27
N VAL A 61 0.78 -15.35 2.20
CA VAL A 61 -0.52 -15.82 1.71
C VAL A 61 -0.73 -17.21 2.30
N ARG A 62 -1.92 -17.49 2.85
CA ARG A 62 -2.29 -18.83 3.32
C ARG A 62 -2.54 -19.75 2.11
N GLN A 63 -1.48 -20.03 1.35
CA GLN A 63 -1.54 -20.69 0.04
C GLN A 63 -2.28 -22.03 0.09
N HIS A 64 -2.08 -22.82 1.15
CA HIS A 64 -2.80 -24.08 1.32
C HIS A 64 -4.32 -23.86 1.40
N ALA A 65 -4.80 -22.89 2.19
CA ALA A 65 -6.22 -22.59 2.29
C ALA A 65 -6.76 -21.99 0.98
N LEU A 66 -5.99 -21.11 0.35
CA LEU A 66 -6.34 -20.49 -0.94
C LEU A 66 -6.49 -21.52 -2.06
N GLN A 67 -5.62 -22.54 -2.13
CA GLN A 67 -5.68 -23.59 -3.16
C GLN A 67 -6.93 -24.47 -3.07
N HIS A 68 -7.61 -24.48 -1.92
CA HIS A 68 -8.86 -25.19 -1.71
C HIS A 68 -10.09 -24.28 -1.79
N ASP A 69 -9.90 -22.97 -2.02
CA ASP A 69 -11.02 -22.04 -2.19
C ASP A 69 -11.70 -22.25 -3.57
N PRO A 70 -13.02 -22.50 -3.61
CA PRO A 70 -13.73 -22.75 -4.87
C PRO A 70 -13.65 -21.59 -5.86
N LEU A 71 -13.71 -20.33 -5.39
CA LEU A 71 -13.64 -19.14 -6.24
C LEU A 71 -12.23 -18.95 -6.80
N TYR A 72 -11.20 -19.25 -6.01
CA TYR A 72 -9.81 -19.27 -6.49
C TYR A 72 -9.65 -20.27 -7.65
N ILE A 73 -10.17 -21.49 -7.51
CA ILE A 73 -10.11 -22.52 -8.54
C ILE A 73 -10.91 -22.10 -9.78
N GLU A 74 -12.11 -21.56 -9.59
CA GLU A 74 -13.00 -21.08 -10.65
C GLU A 74 -12.32 -19.98 -11.47
N TYR A 75 -11.90 -18.89 -10.84
CA TYR A 75 -11.29 -17.76 -11.55
C TYR A 75 -9.95 -18.15 -12.19
N ARG A 76 -9.12 -18.96 -11.53
CA ARG A 76 -7.88 -19.47 -12.13
C ARG A 76 -8.15 -20.32 -13.38
N THR A 77 -9.19 -21.15 -13.36
CA THR A 77 -9.59 -21.97 -14.51
C THR A 77 -10.21 -21.11 -15.61
N GLY A 78 -11.03 -20.12 -15.24
CA GLY A 78 -11.58 -19.11 -16.13
C GLY A 78 -10.48 -18.36 -16.88
N ILE A 79 -9.45 -17.88 -16.19
CA ILE A 79 -8.32 -17.16 -16.81
C ILE A 79 -7.59 -18.05 -17.84
N LYS A 80 -7.39 -19.33 -17.54
CA LYS A 80 -6.75 -20.27 -18.47
C LYS A 80 -7.57 -20.52 -19.74
N ASN A 81 -8.89 -20.44 -19.63
CA ASN A 81 -9.83 -20.73 -20.71
C ASN A 81 -10.38 -19.46 -21.37
N ALA A 82 -9.98 -18.27 -20.90
CA ALA A 82 -10.44 -17.00 -21.41
C ALA A 82 -10.05 -16.83 -22.87
N SER A 83 -10.98 -16.32 -23.66
CA SER A 83 -10.85 -16.17 -25.11
C SER A 83 -10.37 -14.78 -25.52
N SER A 84 -10.37 -13.83 -24.58
CA SER A 84 -9.99 -12.44 -24.80
C SER A 84 -9.20 -11.85 -23.63
N LEU A 85 -8.46 -10.78 -23.91
CA LEU A 85 -7.70 -10.05 -22.89
C LEU A 85 -8.62 -9.39 -21.86
N ASP A 86 -9.79 -8.90 -22.28
CA ASP A 86 -10.76 -8.27 -21.39
C ASP A 86 -11.33 -9.26 -20.36
N GLU A 87 -11.65 -10.49 -20.80
CA GLU A 87 -12.05 -11.57 -19.89
C GLU A 87 -10.93 -11.91 -18.89
N VAL A 88 -9.68 -12.01 -19.37
CA VAL A 88 -8.52 -12.23 -18.49
C VAL A 88 -8.41 -11.12 -17.45
N ASN A 89 -8.57 -9.86 -17.85
CA ASN A 89 -8.45 -8.72 -16.95
C ASN A 89 -9.54 -8.71 -15.87
N VAL A 90 -10.79 -9.01 -16.23
CA VAL A 90 -11.91 -9.09 -15.28
C VAL A 90 -11.69 -10.23 -14.29
N LEU A 91 -11.37 -11.43 -14.78
CA LEU A 91 -11.16 -12.60 -13.93
C LEU A 91 -9.90 -12.46 -13.06
N ALA A 92 -8.85 -11.83 -13.56
CA ALA A 92 -7.65 -11.54 -12.78
C ALA A 92 -7.91 -10.53 -11.65
N ALA A 93 -8.77 -9.53 -11.88
CA ALA A 93 -9.19 -8.61 -10.84
C ALA A 93 -9.97 -9.34 -9.73
N GLN A 94 -10.94 -10.18 -10.10
CA GLN A 94 -11.72 -11.00 -9.15
C GLN A 94 -10.85 -12.00 -8.39
N LEU A 95 -9.92 -12.67 -9.08
CA LEU A 95 -8.94 -13.55 -8.44
C LEU A 95 -8.07 -12.79 -7.42
N GLY A 96 -7.74 -11.53 -7.71
CA GLY A 96 -7.04 -10.64 -6.79
C GLY A 96 -7.78 -10.44 -5.46
N GLU A 97 -9.09 -10.23 -5.51
CA GLU A 97 -9.93 -10.06 -4.30
C GLU A 97 -9.97 -11.34 -3.45
N VAL A 98 -10.06 -12.51 -4.09
CA VAL A 98 -9.99 -13.81 -3.38
C VAL A 98 -8.64 -13.96 -2.70
N VAL A 99 -7.53 -13.71 -3.42
CA VAL A 99 -6.18 -13.79 -2.85
C VAL A 99 -6.01 -12.85 -1.65
N GLU A 100 -6.56 -11.63 -1.71
CA GLU A 100 -6.51 -10.66 -0.61
C GLU A 100 -7.17 -11.20 0.67
N THR A 101 -8.25 -11.97 0.55
CA THR A 101 -8.93 -12.62 1.70
C THR A 101 -8.02 -13.60 2.45
N TYR A 102 -7.11 -14.27 1.73
CA TYR A 102 -6.17 -15.24 2.30
C TYR A 102 -4.79 -14.65 2.59
N THR A 103 -4.62 -13.36 2.37
CA THR A 103 -3.36 -12.67 2.64
C THR A 103 -3.32 -12.24 4.11
N VAL A 104 -2.28 -12.67 4.82
CA VAL A 104 -2.04 -12.27 6.21
C VAL A 104 -1.27 -10.97 6.20
N TYR A 105 -1.87 -9.96 6.81
CA TYR A 105 -1.27 -8.64 6.95
C TYR A 105 -0.97 -8.31 8.41
N SER A 106 0.17 -7.67 8.64
CA SER A 106 0.37 -6.84 9.83
C SER A 106 0.17 -5.38 9.44
N ILE A 107 -0.57 -4.63 10.24
CA ILE A 107 -0.74 -3.19 10.05
C ILE A 107 -0.08 -2.50 11.22
N ASP A 108 0.85 -1.62 10.91
CA ASP A 108 1.53 -0.78 11.87
C ASP A 108 1.31 0.69 11.49
N THR A 109 0.91 1.48 12.47
CA THR A 109 0.88 2.94 12.36
C THR A 109 2.15 3.49 12.97
N LEU A 110 2.84 4.34 12.23
CA LEU A 110 3.96 5.13 12.72
C LEU A 110 3.48 6.57 12.96
N THR A 111 3.50 6.98 14.23
CA THR A 111 3.40 8.40 14.58
C THR A 111 4.81 8.98 14.57
N CYS A 112 5.04 9.92 13.67
CA CYS A 112 6.33 10.56 13.46
C CYS A 112 6.68 11.49 14.63
N THR A 113 7.96 11.56 14.99
CA THR A 113 8.43 12.69 15.82
C THR A 113 8.25 14.01 15.06
N PRO A 114 8.15 15.17 15.73
CA PRO A 114 7.95 16.45 15.05
C PRO A 114 9.01 16.74 13.97
N ASP A 115 10.29 16.50 14.27
CA ASP A 115 11.39 16.71 13.33
C ASP A 115 11.28 15.80 12.10
N TRP A 116 10.84 14.55 12.31
CA TRP A 116 10.71 13.59 11.23
C TRP A 116 9.48 13.85 10.37
N SER A 117 8.38 14.25 11.00
CA SER A 117 7.17 14.74 10.34
C SER A 117 7.46 15.90 9.39
N VAL A 118 8.26 16.89 9.82
CA VAL A 118 8.67 18.01 8.95
C VAL A 118 9.49 17.52 7.76
N LYS A 119 10.49 16.65 7.99
CA LYS A 119 11.33 16.10 6.91
C LYS A 119 10.51 15.32 5.89
N LEU A 120 9.62 14.45 6.35
CA LEU A 120 8.75 13.67 5.46
C LEU A 120 7.76 14.52 4.71
N ASN A 121 7.13 15.51 5.36
CA ASN A 121 6.22 16.42 4.68
C ASN A 121 6.93 17.17 3.57
N ASN A 122 8.13 17.70 3.83
CA ASN A 122 8.93 18.37 2.79
C ASN A 122 9.28 17.42 1.64
N LEU A 123 9.65 16.18 1.93
CA LEU A 123 9.97 15.18 0.90
C LEU A 123 8.74 14.76 0.10
N ALA A 124 7.60 14.53 0.75
CA ALA A 124 6.33 14.20 0.12
C ALA A 124 5.82 15.35 -0.76
N GLU A 125 5.96 16.59 -0.30
CA GLU A 125 5.62 17.79 -1.06
C GLU A 125 6.56 17.98 -2.26
N THR A 126 7.88 17.85 -2.06
CA THR A 126 8.87 17.96 -3.15
C THR A 126 8.62 16.87 -4.21
N THR A 127 8.34 15.65 -3.77
CA THR A 127 7.99 14.53 -4.67
C THR A 127 6.67 14.82 -5.41
N ALA A 128 5.71 15.49 -4.76
CA ALA A 128 4.43 15.86 -5.36
C ALA A 128 4.58 16.96 -6.42
N GLN A 129 5.38 17.99 -6.14
CA GLN A 129 5.68 19.06 -7.07
C GLN A 129 6.45 18.54 -8.29
N ALA A 130 7.32 17.54 -8.09
CA ALA A 130 8.08 16.91 -9.16
C ALA A 130 7.36 15.72 -9.82
N ALA A 131 6.13 15.39 -9.41
CA ALA A 131 5.45 14.15 -9.79
C ALA A 131 5.30 13.97 -11.30
N ASP A 132 5.06 15.05 -12.06
CA ASP A 132 4.93 15.00 -13.52
C ASP A 132 6.27 14.76 -14.24
N ALA A 133 7.37 15.25 -13.68
CA ALA A 133 8.71 15.13 -14.27
C ALA A 133 9.43 13.84 -13.86
N VAL A 134 9.18 13.38 -12.63
CA VAL A 134 9.95 12.33 -11.96
C VAL A 134 9.24 10.99 -11.99
N LEU A 135 7.90 10.95 -12.03
CA LEU A 135 7.15 9.69 -12.09
C LEU A 135 6.95 9.26 -13.55
N LYS A 136 8.01 8.66 -14.11
CA LYS A 136 7.95 7.99 -15.41
C LYS A 136 7.63 6.51 -15.16
N GLY A 137 6.40 6.14 -15.47
CA GLY A 137 5.90 4.78 -15.31
C GLY A 137 4.86 4.45 -16.36
N SER A 138 4.34 3.23 -16.29
CA SER A 138 3.26 2.78 -17.16
C SER A 138 2.02 2.52 -16.34
N ASN A 139 0.84 2.76 -16.92
CA ASN A 139 -0.41 2.26 -16.35
C ASN A 139 -0.63 0.77 -16.71
N ASP A 140 0.24 0.21 -17.55
CA ASP A 140 0.22 -1.18 -17.95
C ASP A 140 0.83 -2.09 -16.88
N LEU A 141 -0.04 -2.72 -16.12
CA LEU A 141 0.29 -3.75 -15.14
C LEU A 141 1.06 -4.92 -15.78
N ALA A 142 0.74 -5.31 -17.03
CA ALA A 142 1.36 -6.46 -17.67
C ALA A 142 2.85 -6.23 -17.98
N GLY A 143 3.21 -5.02 -18.42
CA GLY A 143 4.59 -4.59 -18.59
C GLY A 143 5.36 -4.53 -17.26
N ALA A 144 4.70 -4.06 -16.20
CA ALA A 144 5.30 -3.98 -14.87
C ALA A 144 5.57 -5.36 -14.25
N VAL A 145 4.65 -6.32 -14.42
CA VAL A 145 4.80 -7.71 -13.92
C VAL A 145 6.01 -8.42 -14.54
N LYS A 146 6.35 -8.15 -15.81
CA LYS A 146 7.56 -8.72 -16.45
C LYS A 146 8.87 -8.28 -15.81
N SER A 147 8.90 -7.10 -15.18
CA SER A 147 10.10 -6.55 -14.52
C SER A 147 10.43 -7.18 -13.16
N LYS A 148 9.54 -8.03 -12.62
CA LYS A 148 9.70 -8.73 -11.34
C LYS A 148 9.78 -7.83 -10.08
N THR A 149 9.76 -6.51 -10.18
CA THR A 149 9.56 -5.60 -9.04
C THR A 149 8.69 -4.44 -9.48
N ALA A 150 7.39 -4.66 -9.57
CA ALA A 150 6.46 -3.57 -9.89
C ALA A 150 6.09 -2.83 -8.60
N PHE A 151 6.63 -1.62 -8.42
CA PHE A 151 6.07 -0.71 -7.44
C PHE A 151 4.84 -0.04 -8.06
N HIS A 152 3.72 -0.07 -7.33
CA HIS A 152 2.51 0.62 -7.73
C HIS A 152 2.34 1.89 -6.89
N PHE A 153 2.18 3.01 -7.56
CA PHE A 153 2.08 4.33 -6.93
C PHE A 153 0.76 4.97 -7.23
N ARG A 154 0.09 5.41 -6.17
CA ARG A 154 -1.06 6.28 -6.27
C ARG A 154 -0.80 7.54 -5.45
N TYR A 155 -1.10 8.68 -6.05
CA TYR A 155 -0.93 9.98 -5.41
C TYR A 155 -2.22 10.79 -5.51
N TRP A 156 -2.62 11.36 -4.38
CA TRP A 156 -3.75 12.28 -4.26
C TRP A 156 -3.29 13.62 -3.69
N GLN A 157 -3.86 14.69 -4.23
CA GLN A 157 -3.76 16.04 -3.67
C GLN A 157 -5.15 16.43 -3.15
N GLY A 158 -5.29 16.56 -1.84
CA GLY A 158 -6.60 16.57 -1.22
C GLY A 158 -7.39 15.31 -1.59
N ARG A 159 -8.60 15.50 -2.14
CA ARG A 159 -9.47 14.39 -2.59
C ARG A 159 -9.23 13.95 -4.04
N LYS A 160 -8.41 14.69 -4.81
CA LYS A 160 -8.24 14.43 -6.25
C LYS A 160 -7.06 13.50 -6.48
N ARG A 161 -7.32 12.32 -7.07
CA ARG A 161 -6.26 11.44 -7.58
C ARG A 161 -5.54 12.12 -8.73
N LYS A 162 -4.22 12.23 -8.62
CA LYS A 162 -3.34 12.90 -9.60
C LYS A 162 -2.52 11.91 -10.41
N LYS A 163 -2.08 10.82 -9.78
CA LYS A 163 -1.27 9.77 -10.42
C LYS A 163 -1.71 8.39 -9.95
N ASP A 164 -1.59 7.43 -10.86
CA ASP A 164 -1.84 6.01 -10.65
C ASP A 164 -1.00 5.27 -11.70
N LEU A 165 0.17 4.76 -11.32
CA LEU A 165 1.17 4.24 -12.25
C LEU A 165 2.06 3.17 -11.62
N TYR A 166 2.56 2.27 -12.46
CA TYR A 166 3.56 1.29 -12.09
C TYR A 166 4.97 1.78 -12.46
N VAL A 167 5.91 1.68 -11.52
CA VAL A 167 7.34 1.94 -11.76
C VAL A 167 8.12 0.66 -11.47
N PRO A 168 8.79 0.08 -12.48
CA PRO A 168 9.55 -1.17 -12.32
C PRO A 168 10.88 -1.00 -11.57
N ASP A 169 11.48 0.20 -11.64
CA ASP A 169 12.73 0.54 -10.97
C ASP A 169 12.69 2.01 -10.52
N PRO A 170 12.11 2.31 -9.34
CA PRO A 170 12.04 3.69 -8.84
C PRO A 170 13.42 4.27 -8.55
N LYS A 171 14.45 3.46 -8.28
CA LYS A 171 15.81 3.93 -8.00
C LYS A 171 16.39 4.65 -9.21
N SER A 172 16.25 4.07 -10.39
CA SER A 172 16.79 4.65 -11.63
C SER A 172 15.84 5.64 -12.30
N SER A 173 14.53 5.40 -12.22
CA SER A 173 13.53 6.19 -12.97
C SER A 173 12.88 7.33 -12.18
N SER A 174 12.89 7.24 -10.85
CA SER A 174 12.23 8.21 -9.96
C SER A 174 13.00 8.42 -8.65
N PRO A 175 14.20 9.04 -8.64
CA PRO A 175 15.06 9.11 -7.46
C PRO A 175 14.40 9.72 -6.21
N LEU A 176 13.58 10.76 -6.37
CA LEU A 176 12.84 11.37 -5.25
C LEU A 176 11.80 10.40 -4.67
N LEU A 177 11.15 9.60 -5.51
CA LEU A 177 10.19 8.59 -5.08
C LEU A 177 10.89 7.45 -4.33
N TYR A 178 12.03 7.00 -4.85
CA TYR A 178 12.86 6.02 -4.17
C TYR A 178 13.34 6.54 -2.80
N GLN A 179 13.73 7.81 -2.74
CA GLN A 179 14.09 8.47 -1.49
C GLN A 179 12.91 8.54 -0.51
N LEU A 180 11.70 8.88 -0.98
CA LEU A 180 10.49 8.88 -0.16
C LEU A 180 10.19 7.49 0.42
N ILE A 181 10.31 6.44 -0.39
CA ILE A 181 10.14 5.04 0.05
C ILE A 181 11.18 4.68 1.11
N THR A 182 12.46 4.83 0.78
CA THR A 182 13.57 4.36 1.63
C THR A 182 13.62 5.10 2.96
N GLN A 183 13.48 6.43 2.96
CA GLN A 183 13.47 7.19 4.20
C GLN A 183 12.27 6.84 5.08
N THR A 184 11.10 6.60 4.48
CA THR A 184 9.90 6.19 5.23
C THR A 184 10.09 4.84 5.90
N LEU A 185 10.64 3.88 5.16
CA LEU A 185 10.95 2.55 5.69
C LEU A 185 12.01 2.61 6.79
N ASP A 186 13.08 3.39 6.60
CA ASP A 186 14.14 3.49 7.60
C ASP A 186 13.66 4.10 8.92
N ALA A 187 12.78 5.10 8.87
CA ALA A 187 12.22 5.67 10.09
C ALA A 187 11.26 4.73 10.80
N TYR A 188 10.47 3.99 10.03
CA TYR A 188 9.67 2.91 10.60
C TYR A 188 10.55 1.91 11.36
N LEU A 189 11.70 1.55 10.79
CA LEU A 189 12.63 0.59 11.40
C LEU A 189 13.28 1.14 12.67
N GLN A 190 13.67 2.42 12.65
CA GLN A 190 14.21 3.12 13.82
C GLN A 190 13.18 3.22 14.96
N ALA A 191 11.92 3.48 14.64
CA ALA A 191 10.84 3.59 15.63
C ALA A 191 10.41 2.23 16.24
N ARG A 192 10.89 1.11 15.71
CA ARG A 192 10.54 -0.26 16.15
C ARG A 192 11.72 -1.05 16.70
N ASP A 193 12.75 -0.35 17.21
CA ASP A 193 13.94 -0.95 17.83
C ASP A 193 14.59 -2.05 16.95
N GLY A 194 14.66 -1.82 15.63
CA GLY A 194 15.32 -2.75 14.71
C GLY A 194 14.53 -4.02 14.37
N LYS A 195 13.24 -4.13 14.77
CA LYS A 195 12.35 -5.16 14.24
C LYS A 195 11.96 -4.84 12.78
N GLY A 196 12.87 -5.20 11.89
CA GLY A 196 12.77 -5.22 10.43
C GLY A 196 11.37 -5.51 9.86
N ILE A 197 10.84 -4.65 8.98
CA ILE A 197 9.87 -5.07 7.94
C ILE A 197 10.56 -6.08 7.01
N LEU A 198 11.84 -5.82 6.74
CA LEU A 198 12.72 -6.55 5.85
C LEU A 198 14.08 -6.71 6.55
N ASN A 199 14.74 -7.86 6.40
CA ASN A 199 16.13 -8.04 6.79
C ASN A 199 17.08 -7.32 5.81
N ASP A 200 18.37 -7.21 6.15
CA ASP A 200 19.33 -6.44 5.34
C ASP A 200 19.52 -7.00 3.93
N GLU A 201 19.35 -8.32 3.73
CA GLU A 201 19.34 -8.94 2.40
C GLU A 201 18.11 -8.53 1.58
N GLN A 202 16.94 -8.43 2.22
CA GLN A 202 15.72 -7.95 1.60
C GLN A 202 15.81 -6.46 1.26
N ARG A 203 16.54 -5.65 2.03
CA ARG A 203 16.83 -4.24 1.69
C ARG A 203 17.70 -4.08 0.44
N LEU A 204 18.65 -4.99 0.21
CA LEU A 204 19.54 -4.95 -0.96
C LEU A 204 18.86 -5.43 -2.26
N GLY A 205 17.73 -6.10 -2.14
CA GLY A 205 16.93 -6.60 -3.27
C GLY A 205 15.88 -5.63 -3.84
N TYR A 206 15.76 -4.41 -3.28
CA TYR A 206 14.81 -3.36 -3.72
C TYR A 206 15.49 -2.05 -4.14
#